data_AF-X0QTQ1-F1
#
_entry.id   AF-X0QTQ1-F1
#
_cell.length_a   1.000
_cell.length_b   1.000
_cell.length_c   1.000
_cell.angle_alpha   90.00
_cell.angle_beta   90.00
_cell.angle_gamma   90.00
#
_symmetry.space_group_name_H-M   'P 1'
#
loop_
_entity.id
_entity.type
_entity.pdbx_description
1 polymer ?
#
loop_
_entity_poly.entity_id
_entity_poly.type
_entity_poly.pdbx_seq_one_letter_code
_entity_poly.pdbx_strand_id
1 'polypeptide(L)'
;MNLFKTIVMGLTCGVLVAGCGSQSSDDTAGEEVIIYSNADEEAVEVIQEVLDEAGFEDQYIFQSFGTGELGGRLLAEGKKY
;
A
#
# COMPACT_ATOMS: atom_id res chain seq x y z
N MET A 1 -0.88 36.03 31.64
CA MET A 1 0.22 36.81 31.01
C MET A 1 1.54 36.19 31.41
N ASN A 2 2.36 35.99 30.40
CA ASN A 2 3.49 35.07 30.33
C ASN A 2 4.68 35.55 31.17
N LEU A 3 5.31 34.66 31.94
CA LEU A 3 6.72 34.86 32.34
C LEU A 3 7.47 33.60 32.82
N PHE A 4 6.84 32.42 32.82
CA PHE A 4 7.52 31.22 33.31
C PHE A 4 8.17 30.42 32.19
N LYS A 5 9.51 30.33 32.30
CA LYS A 5 10.43 29.35 31.70
C LYS A 5 11.14 29.77 30.41
N THR A 6 12.11 30.65 30.62
CA THR A 6 13.44 30.51 29.99
C THR A 6 14.24 29.43 30.74
N ILE A 7 15.30 28.92 30.09
CA ILE A 7 16.43 28.11 30.61
C ILE A 7 16.22 26.58 30.45
N VAL A 8 16.94 25.93 29.53
CA VAL A 8 18.28 25.31 29.75
C VAL A 8 18.68 24.57 28.47
N MET A 9 19.79 25.01 27.89
CA MET A 9 20.64 24.28 26.96
C MET A 9 21.23 23.06 27.70
N GLY A 10 20.78 21.87 27.34
CA GLY A 10 21.24 20.60 27.92
C GLY A 10 21.92 19.74 26.85
N LEU A 11 23.24 19.82 26.80
CA LEU A 11 24.14 18.91 26.11
C LEU A 11 24.06 17.52 26.78
N THR A 12 23.41 16.55 26.13
CA THR A 12 23.60 15.13 26.46
C THR A 12 23.71 14.31 25.18
N CYS A 13 24.95 13.87 24.96
CA CYS A 13 25.38 12.94 23.94
C CYS A 13 24.69 11.58 24.17
N GLY A 14 23.61 11.32 23.43
CA GLY A 14 23.05 9.98 23.27
C GLY A 14 23.65 9.36 22.03
N VAL A 15 24.46 8.33 22.18
CA VAL A 15 25.01 7.54 21.08
C VAL A 15 23.84 6.96 20.28
N LEU A 16 23.56 7.58 19.15
CA LEU A 16 22.59 7.11 18.16
C LEU A 16 23.24 5.88 17.52
N VAL A 17 22.87 4.68 17.97
CA VAL A 17 23.08 3.48 17.18
C VAL A 17 22.35 3.73 15.86
N ALA A 18 23.11 3.91 14.79
CA ALA A 18 22.62 3.97 13.42
C ALA A 18 22.08 2.60 13.02
N GLY A 19 20.91 2.23 13.57
CA GLY A 19 20.00 1.35 12.87
C GLY A 19 19.47 2.14 11.70
N CYS A 20 19.71 1.65 10.48
CA CYS A 20 19.06 2.15 9.26
C CYS A 20 17.57 1.75 9.31
N GLY A 21 16.85 2.28 10.30
CA GLY A 21 15.41 2.35 10.32
C GLY A 21 15.07 3.72 9.76
N SER A 22 14.91 3.79 8.45
CA SER A 22 14.18 4.87 7.82
C SER A 22 12.77 4.86 8.41
N GLN A 23 12.62 5.61 9.49
CA GLN A 23 11.37 6.10 10.02
C GLN A 23 10.80 7.07 8.97
N SER A 24 10.23 6.51 7.93
CA SER A 24 9.19 7.16 7.15
C SER A 24 7.89 6.80 7.82
N SER A 25 7.55 7.57 8.85
CA SER A 25 6.17 7.75 9.26
C SER A 25 5.53 8.66 8.22
N ASP A 26 5.24 8.09 7.06
CA ASP A 26 4.32 8.66 6.08
C ASP A 26 3.16 7.67 6.04
N ASP A 27 1.94 8.17 6.12
CA ASP A 27 0.72 7.39 5.98
C ASP A 27 0.70 6.71 4.60
N THR A 28 1.38 5.58 4.45
CA THR A 28 1.21 4.67 3.32
C THR A 28 -0.15 4.00 3.51
N ALA A 29 -1.24 4.74 3.30
CA ALA A 29 -2.41 4.13 2.71
C ALA A 29 -1.93 3.60 1.35
N GLY A 30 -1.46 2.35 1.35
CA GLY A 30 -0.85 1.72 0.18
C GLY A 30 -1.75 1.90 -1.01
N GLU A 31 -1.19 2.33 -2.13
CA GLU A 31 -1.94 2.45 -3.37
C GLU A 31 -2.57 1.09 -3.68
N GLU A 32 -3.90 1.05 -3.63
CA GLU A 32 -4.68 -0.17 -3.84
C GLU A 32 -4.50 -0.68 -5.27
N VAL A 33 -4.08 -1.95 -5.40
CA VAL A 33 -3.81 -2.56 -6.71
C VAL A 33 -5.10 -3.14 -7.27
N ILE A 34 -5.49 -2.69 -8.45
CA ILE A 34 -6.66 -3.26 -9.14
C ILE A 34 -6.21 -4.43 -10.03
N ILE A 35 -6.78 -5.61 -9.79
CA ILE A 35 -6.51 -6.83 -10.55
C ILE A 35 -7.69 -7.12 -11.48
N TYR A 36 -7.46 -7.07 -12.79
CA TYR A 36 -8.43 -7.47 -13.80
C TYR A 36 -8.15 -8.88 -14.28
N SER A 37 -9.16 -9.76 -14.22
CA SER A 37 -9.00 -11.16 -14.62
C SER A 37 -10.23 -11.70 -15.33
N ASN A 38 -10.04 -12.65 -16.23
CA ASN A 38 -11.10 -13.47 -16.81
C ASN A 38 -10.99 -14.94 -16.38
N ALA A 39 -10.29 -15.21 -15.27
CA ALA A 39 -10.12 -16.55 -14.73
C ALA A 39 -11.44 -17.14 -14.23
N ASP A 40 -11.50 -18.47 -14.20
CA ASP A 40 -12.61 -19.21 -13.60
C ASP A 40 -12.74 -18.89 -12.11
N GLU A 41 -13.95 -19.00 -11.56
CA GLU A 41 -14.25 -18.66 -10.16
C GLU A 41 -13.35 -19.38 -9.16
N GLU A 42 -13.09 -20.67 -9.38
CA GLU A 42 -12.22 -21.48 -8.51
C GLU A 42 -10.78 -20.92 -8.46
N ALA A 43 -10.27 -20.40 -9.58
CA ALA A 43 -8.94 -19.80 -9.62
C ALA A 43 -8.93 -18.43 -8.94
N VAL A 44 -10.01 -17.65 -9.07
CA VAL A 44 -10.17 -16.34 -8.43
C VAL A 44 -10.23 -16.48 -6.90
N GLU A 45 -10.89 -17.52 -6.37
CA GLU A 45 -10.91 -17.83 -4.94
C GLU A 45 -9.52 -18.13 -4.41
N VAL A 46 -8.77 -19.00 -5.07
CA VAL A 46 -7.39 -19.36 -4.66
C VAL A 46 -6.45 -18.15 -4.71
N ILE A 47 -6.58 -17.30 -5.73
CA ILE A 47 -5.75 -16.09 -5.84
C ILE A 47 -6.02 -15.14 -4.66
N GLN A 48 -7.29 -14.90 -4.33
CA GLN A 48 -7.66 -14.04 -3.21
C GLN A 48 -7.18 -14.64 -1.88
N GLU A 49 -7.42 -15.93 -1.64
CA GLU A 49 -6.95 -16.62 -0.42
C GLU A 49 -5.44 -16.47 -0.21
N VAL A 50 -4.64 -16.68 -1.28
CA VAL A 50 -3.18 -16.54 -1.20
C VAL A 50 -2.75 -15.10 -0.92
N LEU A 51 -3.42 -14.12 -1.51
CA LEU A 51 -3.13 -12.70 -1.27
C LEU A 51 -3.49 -12.29 0.16
N ASP A 52 -4.64 -12.77 0.65
CA ASP A 52 -5.14 -12.47 2.00
C ASP A 52 -4.26 -13.13 3.06
N GLU A 53 -3.86 -14.40 2.87
CA GLU A 53 -2.91 -15.10 3.76
C GLU A 53 -1.55 -14.40 3.81
N ALA A 54 -1.15 -13.76 2.70
CA ALA A 54 0.07 -12.97 2.62
C ALA A 54 -0.07 -11.54 3.19
N GLY A 55 -1.26 -11.13 3.66
CA GLY A 55 -1.51 -9.85 4.32
C GLY A 55 -1.86 -8.70 3.36
N PHE A 56 -2.39 -9.01 2.16
CA PHE A 56 -2.76 -8.02 1.15
C PHE A 56 -4.26 -7.70 1.08
N GLU A 57 -5.11 -8.23 1.98
CA GLU A 57 -6.59 -8.10 1.92
C GLU A 57 -7.10 -6.67 1.66
N ASP A 58 -6.49 -5.64 2.28
CA ASP A 58 -6.88 -4.23 2.10
C ASP A 58 -6.02 -3.47 1.07
N GLN A 59 -5.21 -4.19 0.29
CA GLN A 59 -4.24 -3.63 -0.66
C GLN A 59 -4.58 -3.95 -2.12
N TYR A 60 -5.67 -4.67 -2.39
CA TYR A 60 -6.11 -4.97 -3.75
C TYR A 60 -7.63 -4.96 -3.92
N ILE A 61 -8.07 -4.71 -5.16
CA ILE A 61 -9.44 -4.98 -5.60
C ILE A 61 -9.38 -5.98 -6.74
N PHE A 62 -10.05 -7.12 -6.59
CA PHE A 62 -10.20 -8.10 -7.66
C PHE A 62 -11.46 -7.82 -8.48
N GLN A 63 -11.34 -7.68 -9.79
CA GLN A 63 -12.48 -7.52 -10.70
C GLN A 63 -12.43 -8.57 -11.81
N SER A 64 -13.46 -9.43 -11.83
CA SER A 64 -13.64 -10.45 -12.85
C SER A 64 -14.43 -9.91 -14.05
N PHE A 65 -13.97 -10.25 -15.25
CA PHE A 65 -14.57 -9.83 -16.54
C PHE A 65 -14.60 -10.98 -17.54
N GLY A 66 -15.59 -11.00 -18.42
CA GLY A 66 -15.52 -11.87 -19.59
C GLY A 66 -14.40 -11.46 -20.55
N THR A 67 -13.90 -12.37 -21.38
CA THR A 67 -12.77 -12.12 -22.32
C THR A 67 -12.96 -10.87 -23.20
N GLY A 68 -14.17 -10.66 -23.73
CA GLY A 68 -14.47 -9.50 -24.57
C GLY A 68 -14.49 -8.17 -23.79
N GLU A 69 -14.99 -8.21 -22.56
CA GLU A 69 -15.05 -7.03 -21.67
C GLU A 69 -13.66 -6.67 -21.17
N LEU A 70 -12.87 -7.67 -20.75
CA LEU A 70 -11.48 -7.51 -20.34
C LEU A 70 -10.66 -6.88 -21.47
N GLY A 71 -10.75 -7.44 -22.68
CA GLY A 71 -10.07 -6.89 -23.86
C GLY A 71 -10.47 -5.44 -24.16
N GLY A 72 -11.78 -5.13 -24.08
CA GLY A 72 -12.28 -3.77 -24.25
C GLY A 72 -11.73 -2.77 -23.23
N ARG A 73 -11.71 -3.15 -21.94
CA ARG A 73 -11.15 -2.32 -20.86
C ARG A 73 -9.67 -2.07 -21.05
N LEU A 74 -8.89 -3.12 -21.30
CA LEU A 74 -7.44 -2.98 -21.51
C LEU A 74 -7.12 -2.06 -22.68
N LEU A 75 -7.89 -2.10 -23.77
CA LEU A 75 -7.73 -1.18 -24.90
C LEU A 75 -8.12 0.27 -24.59
N ALA A 76 -9.08 0.49 -23.70
CA ALA A 76 -9.54 1.81 -23.30
C ALA A 76 -8.59 2.46 -22.29
N GLU A 77 -8.17 1.71 -21.27
CA GLU A 77 -7.39 2.18 -20.14
C GLU A 77 -5.88 2.07 -20.39
N GLY A 78 -5.42 1.10 -21.19
CA GLY A 78 -4.01 0.88 -21.52
C GLY A 78 -3.36 1.96 -22.38
N LYS A 79 -4.13 2.91 -22.93
CA LYS A 79 -3.60 4.07 -23.68
C LYS A 79 -3.06 5.18 -22.78
N LYS A 80 -3.22 5.04 -21.46
CA LYS A 80 -2.78 6.05 -20.48
C LYS A 80 -1.32 5.89 -20.02
N TYR A 81 -0.59 4.89 -20.53
CA TYR A 81 0.82 4.62 -20.21
C TYR A 81 1.69 4.61 -21.46
#